data_AF-A6NWN1-F1
#
_entry.id   AF-A6NWN1-F1
#
_cell.length_a   1.000
_cell.length_b   1.000
_cell.length_c   1.000
_cell.angle_alpha   90.00
_cell.angle_beta   90.00
_cell.angle_gamma   90.00
#
_symmetry.space_group_name_H-M   'P 1'
#
loop_
_entity.id
_entity.type
_entity.pdbx_description
1 polymer ?
#
loop_
_entity_poly.entity_id
_entity_poly.type
_entity_poly.pdbx_seq_one_letter_code
_entity_poly.pdbx_strand_id
1 'polypeptide(L)' 'MTDGERLKIIYSALRERGYAPVNQIVGFILSGDPTYITNHNGARSLAGRINRNELLSEIVTAYMEQFAD' A
#
# COMPACT_ATOMS: atom_id res chain seq x y z
N MET A 1 3.05 -14.33 2.33
CA MET A 1 2.63 -13.10 1.66
C MET A 1 3.47 -11.95 2.17
N THR A 2 4.24 -11.31 1.29
CA THR A 2 5.06 -10.12 1.57
C THR A 2 4.19 -8.86 1.61
N ASP A 3 4.75 -7.73 2.08
CA ASP A 3 4.03 -6.46 2.07
C ASP A 3 3.78 -5.94 0.65
N GLY A 4 4.71 -6.20 -0.28
CA GLY A 4 4.48 -5.96 -1.72
C GLY A 4 3.31 -6.76 -2.30
N GLU A 5 3.16 -8.04 -1.92
CA GLU A 5 2.01 -8.85 -2.35
C GLU A 5 0.69 -8.34 -1.76
N ARG A 6 0.69 -7.91 -0.48
CA ARG A 6 -0.47 -7.25 0.15
C ARG A 6 -0.86 -5.98 -0.60
N LEU A 7 0.11 -5.13 -0.90
CA LEU A 7 -0.10 -3.88 -1.64
C LEU A 7 -0.67 -4.12 -3.04
N LYS A 8 -0.21 -5.15 -3.74
CA LYS A 8 -0.75 -5.51 -5.06
C LYS A 8 -2.25 -5.83 -4.99
N ILE A 9 -2.67 -6.60 -3.98
CA ILE A 9 -4.09 -6.92 -3.76
C ILE A 9 -4.89 -5.66 -3.39
N ILE A 10 -4.35 -4.84 -2.49
CA ILE A 10 -4.97 -3.57 -2.07
C ILE A 10 -5.15 -2.63 -3.28
N TYR A 11 -4.12 -2.50 -4.11
CA TYR A 11 -4.14 -1.66 -5.31
C TYR A 11 -5.25 -2.10 -6.27
N SER A 12 -5.35 -3.40 -6.56
CA SER A 12 -6.41 -3.95 -7.42
C SER A 12 -7.80 -3.70 -6.81
N ALA A 13 -7.97 -3.96 -5.51
CA ALA A 13 -9.25 -3.75 -4.83
C ALA A 13 -9.69 -2.27 -4.86
N LEU A 14 -8.74 -1.33 -4.73
CA LEU A 14 -9.01 0.10 -4.85
C LEU A 14 -9.43 0.47 -6.29
N ARG A 15 -8.73 -0.04 -7.31
CA ARG A 15 -9.09 0.18 -8.72
C ARG A 15 -10.46 -0.36 -9.08
N GLU A 16 -10.78 -1.60 -8.67
CA GLU A 16 -12.08 -2.23 -8.93
C GLU A 16 -13.25 -1.43 -8.34
N ARG A 17 -13.02 -0.72 -7.24
CA ARG A 17 -14.03 0.11 -6.58
C ARG A 17 -14.05 1.56 -7.06
N GLY A 18 -13.19 1.92 -8.02
CA GLY A 18 -13.14 3.27 -8.60
C GLY A 18 -12.40 4.31 -7.75
N TYR A 19 -11.60 3.89 -6.77
CA TYR A 19 -10.75 4.79 -6.00
C TYR A 19 -9.44 5.08 -6.75
N ALA A 20 -8.77 6.19 -6.39
CA ALA A 20 -7.41 6.49 -6.82
C ALA A 20 -6.40 5.72 -5.94
N PRO A 21 -5.83 4.59 -6.38
CA PRO A 21 -5.17 3.66 -5.46
C PRO A 21 -3.91 4.25 -4.85
N VAL A 22 -3.12 4.96 -5.63
CA VAL A 22 -1.87 5.60 -5.16
C VAL A 22 -2.17 6.59 -4.04
N ASN A 23 -3.13 7.49 -4.23
CA ASN A 23 -3.49 8.49 -3.23
C ASN A 23 -4.00 7.85 -1.92
N GLN A 24 -4.81 6.79 -2.03
CA GLN A 24 -5.34 6.06 -0.88
C GLN A 24 -4.24 5.30 -0.13
N ILE A 25 -3.33 4.65 -0.85
CA ILE A 25 -2.19 3.93 -0.25
C ILE A 25 -1.25 4.91 0.45
N VAL A 26 -0.95 6.06 -0.17
CA VAL A 26 -0.15 7.14 0.46
C VAL A 26 -0.83 7.64 1.73
N GLY A 27 -2.14 7.92 1.68
CA GLY A 27 -2.93 8.32 2.85
C GLY A 27 -2.87 7.29 3.98
N PHE A 28 -3.01 6.00 3.66
CA PHE A 28 -2.88 4.90 4.61
C PHE A 28 -1.46 4.81 5.21
N ILE A 29 -0.40 4.87 4.41
CA ILE A 29 0.98 4.77 4.89
C ILE A 29 1.28 5.88 5.90
N LEU A 30 0.95 7.13 5.54
CA LEU A 30 1.24 8.31 6.36
C LEU A 30 0.39 8.37 7.65
N SER A 31 -0.92 8.11 7.55
CA SER A 31 -1.83 8.25 8.70
C SER A 31 -1.92 6.99 9.56
N GLY A 32 -1.76 5.81 8.95
CA GLY A 32 -2.08 4.52 9.57
C GLY A 32 -3.56 4.21 9.64
N ASP A 33 -4.41 5.09 9.13
CA ASP A 33 -5.86 4.90 9.16
C ASP A 33 -6.28 3.89 8.07
N PRO A 34 -6.78 2.71 8.45
CA PRO A 34 -7.20 1.69 7.49
C PRO A 34 -8.47 2.09 6.70
N THR A 35 -9.15 3.19 7.04
CA THR A 35 -10.34 3.66 6.30
C THR A 35 -10.03 4.13 4.88
N TYR A 36 -8.79 4.55 4.62
CA TYR A 36 -8.30 4.82 3.26
C TYR A 36 -8.38 3.59 2.35
N ILE A 37 -8.34 2.39 2.92
CA ILE A 37 -8.40 1.13 2.18
C ILE A 37 -9.82 0.59 2.19
N THR A 38 -10.33 0.24 1.01
CA THR A 38 -11.63 -0.42 0.85
C THR A 38 -11.64 -1.80 1.54
N ASN A 39 -12.79 -2.25 2.03
CA ASN A 39 -12.94 -3.61 2.56
C ASN A 39 -13.17 -4.67 1.46
N HIS A 40 -13.28 -4.23 0.20
CA HIS A 40 -13.43 -5.13 -0.96
C HIS A 40 -12.31 -6.17 -1.01
N ASN A 41 -12.66 -7.43 -1.24
CA ASN A 41 -11.73 -8.58 -1.23
C ASN A 41 -10.86 -8.70 0.04
N GLY A 42 -11.32 -8.18 1.18
CA GLY A 42 -10.56 -8.21 2.43
C GLY A 42 -9.33 -7.28 2.45
N ALA A 43 -9.21 -6.35 1.50
CA ALA A 43 -8.05 -5.47 1.35
C ALA A 43 -7.73 -4.67 2.61
N ARG A 44 -8.76 -4.18 3.33
CA ARG A 44 -8.56 -3.48 4.61
C ARG A 44 -7.89 -4.35 5.68
N SER A 45 -8.27 -5.62 5.78
CA SER A 45 -7.63 -6.55 6.72
C SER A 45 -6.19 -6.87 6.32
N LEU A 46 -5.87 -6.88 5.02
CA LEU A 46 -4.50 -7.02 4.54
C LEU A 46 -3.66 -5.78 4.89
N ALA A 47 -4.23 -4.58 4.74
CA ALA A 47 -3.56 -3.33 5.09
C ALA A 47 -3.15 -3.30 6.58
N GLY A 48 -4.02 -3.77 7.48
CA GLY A 48 -3.71 -3.88 8.90
C GLY A 48 -2.56 -4.84 9.26
N ARG A 49 -2.08 -5.65 8.31
CA ARG A 49 -0.95 -6.58 8.49
C ARG A 49 0.38 -6.05 7.93
N ILE A 50 0.37 -4.86 7.34
CA ILE A 50 1.56 -4.25 6.73
C ILE A 50 2.40 -3.57 7.81
N ASN A 51 3.72 -3.79 7.79
CA ASN A 51 4.66 -2.99 8.56
C ASN A 51 4.98 -1.71 7.78
N ARG A 52 4.28 -0.61 8.12
CA ARG A 52 4.35 0.65 7.36
C ARG A 52 5.76 1.26 7.31
N ASN A 53 6.57 1.09 8.35
CA ASN A 53 7.92 1.64 8.39
C ASN A 53 8.86 0.88 7.46
N GLU A 54 8.78 -0.46 7.47
CA GLU A 54 9.53 -1.33 6.58
C GLU A 54 9.13 -1.10 5.12
N LEU A 55 7.83 -1.05 4.85
CA LEU A 55 7.30 -0.73 3.52
C LEU A 55 7.78 0.64 3.02
N LEU A 56 7.75 1.68 3.87
CA LEU A 56 8.22 3.00 3.47
C LEU A 56 9.73 2.99 3.18
N SER A 57 10.51 2.26 3.97
CA SER A 57 11.95 2.07 3.74
C SER A 57 12.22 1.35 2.41
N GLU A 58 11.48 0.29 2.10
CA GLU A 58 11.57 -0.43 0.82
C GLU A 58 11.24 0.51 -0.36
N ILE A 59 10.17 1.30 -0.26
CA ILE A 59 9.76 2.26 -1.31
C ILE A 59 10.85 3.31 -1.55
N VAL A 60 11.40 3.89 -0.48
CA VAL A 60 12.46 4.90 -0.58
C VAL A 60 13.73 4.28 -1.18
N THR A 61 14.09 3.06 -0.76
CA THR A 61 15.26 2.34 -1.28
C THR A 61 15.10 2.08 -2.78
N ALA A 62 13.98 1.50 -3.20
CA ALA A 62 13.68 1.23 -4.61
C ALA A 62 13.58 2.49 -5.47
N TYR A 63 13.19 3.64 -4.88
CA TYR A 63 13.25 4.92 -5.57
C TYR A 63 14.69 5.40 -5.76
N MET A 64 15.54 5.27 -4.74
CA MET A 64 16.95 5.66 -4.82
C MET A 64 17.78 4.76 -5.75
N GLU A 65 17.46 3.47 -5.83
CA GLU A 65 18.11 2.51 -6.73
C GLU A 65 17.98 2.90 -8.22
N GLN A 66 16.97 3.67 -8.59
CA GLN A 66 16.83 4.20 -9.96
C GLN A 66 17.90 5.25 -10.32
N PHE A 67 18.63 5.75 -9.33
CA PHE A 67 19.70 6.73 -9.48
C PHE A 67 21.08 6.16 -9.11
N ALA A 68 21.17 4.88 -8.73
CA ALA A 68 22.44 4.23 -8.48
C ALA A 68 23.03 3.75 -9.82
N ASP A 69 24.26 4.17 -10.12
CA ASP A 69 25.02 3.77 -11.31
C ASP A 69 25.39 2.28 -11.30
#